data_AF-A0A2T5K0Q9-F1
#
_entry.id   AF-A0A2T5K0Q9-F1
#
_cell.length_a   1.000
_cell.length_b   1.000
_cell.length_c   1.000
_cell.angle_alpha   90.00
_cell.angle_beta   90.00
_cell.angle_gamma   90.00
#
_symmetry.space_group_name_H-M   'P 1'
#
loop_
_entity.id
_entity.type
_entity.pdbx_description
1 polymer ?
#
loop_
_entity_poly.entity_id
_entity_poly.type
_entity_poly.pdbx_seq_one_letter_code
_entity_poly.pdbx_strand_id
1 'polypeptide(L)'
;MLTINGEQARKGQEMHLCPLQYDIVDRAILQYTEPGEMVFDPFGGLMTVPFRALKLGRKGSGVELNRGYFLDGAKYCAAAEADAATPSLFDFIDETAA
;
A
#
# COMPACT_ATOMS: atom_id res chain seq x y z
N MET A 1 -11.75 0.24 12.62
CA MET A 1 -11.06 1.25 11.79
C MET A 1 -9.80 0.58 11.23
N LEU A 2 -9.67 0.48 9.90
CA LEU A 2 -8.51 -0.17 9.26
C LEU A 2 -7.46 0.89 8.91
N THR A 3 -6.26 0.73 9.48
CA THR A 3 -5.11 1.64 9.32
C THR A 3 -3.82 0.82 9.45
N ILE A 4 -2.71 1.33 8.92
CA ILE A 4 -1.38 0.70 9.13
C ILE A 4 -1.03 0.66 10.62
N ASN A 5 -1.49 1.64 11.41
CA ASN A 5 -1.32 1.64 12.85
C ASN A 5 -1.89 0.39 13.54
N GLY A 6 -3.01 -0.14 13.04
CA GLY A 6 -3.54 -1.42 13.55
C GLY A 6 -2.55 -2.57 13.37
N GLU A 7 -1.79 -2.55 12.27
CA GLU A 7 -0.74 -3.54 11.99
C GLU A 7 0.52 -3.30 12.83
N GLN A 8 0.93 -2.04 13.01
CA GLN A 8 2.07 -1.67 13.86
C GLN A 8 1.84 -2.06 15.32
N ALA A 9 0.64 -1.80 15.85
CA ALA A 9 0.26 -2.18 17.22
C ALA A 9 0.36 -3.70 17.44
N ARG A 10 -0.09 -4.51 16.47
CA ARG A 10 0.04 -5.98 16.54
C ARG A 10 1.49 -6.47 16.55
N LYS A 11 2.42 -5.69 16.01
CA LYS A 11 3.85 -6.00 15.93
C LYS A 11 4.68 -5.33 17.04
N GLY A 12 4.06 -4.54 17.92
CA GLY A 12 4.76 -3.78 18.96
C GLY A 12 5.68 -2.69 18.41
N GLN A 13 5.40 -2.19 17.21
CA GLN A 13 6.19 -1.15 16.55
C GLN A 13 5.70 0.26 16.92
N GLU A 14 6.51 1.27 16.58
CA GLU A 14 6.15 2.66 16.80
C GLU A 14 4.92 3.04 15.97
N MET A 15 3.96 3.68 16.63
CA MET A 15 2.71 4.11 16.03
C MET A 15 2.86 5.48 15.39
N HIS A 16 2.27 5.67 14.22
CA HIS A 16 2.17 7.01 13.63
C HIS A 16 1.15 7.84 14.40
N LEU A 17 1.46 9.11 14.68
CA LEU A 17 0.60 9.95 15.50
C LEU A 17 -0.78 10.21 14.86
N CYS A 18 -0.84 10.32 13.53
CA CYS A 18 -2.06 10.64 12.78
C CYS A 18 -2.22 9.70 11.57
N PRO A 19 -2.64 8.43 11.75
CA PRO A 19 -2.77 7.51 10.63
C PRO A 19 -3.99 7.84 9.76
N LEU A 20 -3.84 7.78 8.45
CA LEU A 20 -4.97 7.84 7.53
C LEU A 20 -5.71 6.51 7.50
N GLN A 21 -7.03 6.58 7.36
CA GLN A 21 -7.90 5.42 7.20
C GLN A 21 -7.82 4.90 5.77
N TYR A 22 -7.93 3.59 5.58
CA TYR A 22 -7.86 3.01 4.23
C TYR A 22 -9.02 3.46 3.34
N ASP A 23 -10.23 3.57 3.90
CA ASP A 23 -11.45 3.89 3.15
C ASP A 23 -11.43 5.29 2.52
N ILE A 24 -10.95 6.32 3.24
CA ILE A 24 -10.84 7.67 2.68
C ILE A 24 -9.79 7.73 1.58
N VAL A 25 -8.66 7.04 1.76
CA VAL A 25 -7.57 6.98 0.77
C VAL A 25 -8.02 6.24 -0.48
N ASP A 26 -8.65 5.07 -0.34
CA ASP A 26 -9.14 4.28 -1.46
C ASP A 26 -10.17 5.05 -2.29
N ARG A 27 -11.11 5.73 -1.63
CA ARG A 27 -12.10 6.56 -2.30
C ARG A 27 -11.45 7.66 -3.14
N ALA A 28 -10.45 8.35 -2.58
CA ALA A 28 -9.75 9.40 -3.31
C ALA A 28 -8.98 8.84 -4.52
N ILE A 29 -8.24 7.74 -4.35
CA ILE A 29 -7.47 7.12 -5.45
C ILE A 29 -8.41 6.67 -6.57
N LEU A 30 -9.48 5.96 -6.24
CA LEU A 30 -10.45 5.47 -7.23
C LEU A 30 -11.18 6.59 -7.96
N GLN A 31 -11.47 7.70 -7.28
CA GLN A 31 -12.21 8.83 -7.85
C GLN A 31 -11.36 9.69 -8.80
N TYR A 32 -10.05 9.78 -8.55
CA TYR A 32 -9.18 10.76 -9.20
C TYR A 32 -8.05 10.15 -10.04
N THR A 33 -7.95 8.82 -10.15
CA THR A 33 -6.91 8.16 -10.95
C THR A 33 -7.38 6.89 -11.65
N GLU A 34 -6.78 6.62 -12.80
CA GLU A 34 -6.95 5.39 -13.57
C GLU A 34 -5.94 4.30 -13.15
N PRO A 35 -6.24 3.01 -13.41
CA PRO A 35 -5.28 1.93 -13.22
C PRO A 35 -3.94 2.20 -13.94
N GLY A 36 -2.84 1.89 -13.28
CA GLY A 36 -1.48 2.13 -13.79
C GLY A 36 -0.94 3.54 -13.62
N GLU A 37 -1.77 4.53 -13.26
CA GLU A 37 -1.33 5.90 -12.99
C GLU A 37 -0.52 6.01 -11.69
N MET A 38 0.20 7.13 -11.54
CA MET A 38 1.02 7.42 -10.36
C MET A 38 0.23 8.23 -9.34
N VAL A 39 0.18 7.74 -8.10
CA VAL A 39 -0.32 8.44 -6.92
C VAL A 39 0.87 8.90 -6.08
N PHE A 40 1.00 10.21 -5.91
CA PHE A 40 2.10 10.81 -5.16
C PHE A 40 1.64 11.42 -3.83
N ASP A 41 2.36 11.09 -2.74
CA ASP A 41 2.13 11.63 -1.39
C ASP A 41 3.41 12.30 -0.85
N PRO A 42 3.49 13.64 -0.81
CA PRO A 42 4.66 14.35 -0.31
C PRO A 42 4.87 14.21 1.21
N PHE A 43 3.91 13.66 1.96
CA PHE A 43 3.96 13.49 3.42
C PHE A 43 3.55 12.06 3.80
N GLY A 44 4.35 11.10 3.36
CA GLY A 44 3.97 9.69 3.33
C GLY A 44 3.67 9.07 4.69
N GLY A 45 4.25 9.55 5.79
CA GLY A 45 4.10 8.91 7.11
C GLY A 45 4.50 7.43 7.02
N LEU A 46 3.56 6.54 7.30
CA LEU A 46 3.74 5.08 7.12
C LEU A 46 3.47 4.58 5.68
N MET A 47 3.50 5.48 4.70
CA MET A 47 3.24 5.22 3.28
C MET A 47 1.84 4.65 3.02
N THR A 48 0.80 5.13 3.73
CA THR A 48 -0.57 4.64 3.52
C THR A 48 -1.05 4.89 2.09
N VAL A 49 -0.82 6.08 1.53
CA VAL A 49 -1.24 6.42 0.16
C VAL A 49 -0.51 5.56 -0.89
N PRO A 50 0.84 5.46 -0.90
CA PRO A 50 1.53 4.56 -1.82
C PRO A 50 1.12 3.09 -1.67
N PHE A 51 0.98 2.60 -0.44
CA PHE A 51 0.55 1.23 -0.16
C PHE A 51 -0.84 0.92 -0.74
N ARG A 52 -1.81 1.83 -0.53
CA ARG A 52 -3.16 1.67 -1.07
C ARG A 52 -3.19 1.81 -2.59
N ALA A 53 -2.38 2.70 -3.17
CA ALA A 53 -2.23 2.81 -4.63
C ALA A 53 -1.79 1.48 -5.25
N LEU A 54 -0.77 0.83 -4.68
CA LEU A 54 -0.31 -0.50 -5.13
C LEU A 54 -1.42 -1.55 -5.06
N LYS A 55 -2.15 -1.62 -3.94
CA LYS A 55 -3.27 -2.56 -3.76
C LYS A 55 -4.44 -2.32 -4.72
N LEU A 56 -4.58 -1.11 -5.26
CA LEU A 56 -5.59 -0.75 -6.26
C LEU A 56 -5.06 -0.85 -7.70
N GLY A 57 -3.85 -1.36 -7.94
CA GLY A 57 -3.30 -1.50 -9.29
C GLY A 57 -2.79 -0.18 -9.89
N ARG A 58 -2.38 0.77 -9.04
CA ARG A 58 -1.69 2.01 -9.41
C ARG A 58 -0.23 1.95 -8.99
N LYS A 59 0.58 2.91 -9.43
CA LYS A 59 1.94 3.14 -8.93
C LYS A 59 1.88 4.10 -7.75
N GLY A 60 2.60 3.79 -6.67
CA GLY A 60 2.71 4.66 -5.49
C GLY A 60 4.07 5.35 -5.41
N SER A 61 4.09 6.62 -5.04
CA SER A 61 5.32 7.35 -4.70
C SER A 61 5.08 8.22 -3.48
N GLY A 62 6.07 8.34 -2.59
CA GLY A 62 5.94 9.22 -1.45
C GLY A 62 7.27 9.62 -0.82
N VAL A 63 7.21 10.68 -0.02
CA VAL A 63 8.37 11.24 0.70
C VAL A 63 8.07 11.21 2.19
N GLU A 64 9.03 10.76 3.00
CA GLU A 64 8.95 10.80 4.46
C GLU A 64 10.34 11.14 5.03
N LEU A 65 10.38 12.03 6.02
CA LEU A 65 11.63 12.52 6.63
C LEU A 65 12.04 11.67 7.84
N ASN A 66 11.06 11.17 8.60
CA ASN A 66 11.31 10.30 9.73
C ASN A 66 11.81 8.93 9.23
N ARG A 67 13.05 8.61 9.59
CA ARG A 67 13.70 7.36 9.16
C ARG A 67 12.93 6.11 9.57
N GLY A 68 12.35 6.08 10.77
CA GLY A 68 11.58 4.93 11.25
C GLY A 68 10.32 4.71 10.43
N TYR A 69 9.55 5.79 10.23
CA TYR A 69 8.31 5.74 9.45
C TYR A 69 8.57 5.40 7.98
N PHE A 70 9.61 5.99 7.39
CA PHE A 70 10.03 5.69 6.02
C PHE A 70 10.34 4.20 5.86
N LEU A 71 11.17 3.63 6.75
CA LEU A 71 11.58 2.23 6.65
C LEU A 71 10.41 1.27 6.87
N ASP A 72 9.50 1.57 7.79
CA ASP A 72 8.32 0.74 7.99
C ASP A 72 7.34 0.86 6.83
N GLY A 73 7.06 2.08 6.35
CA GLY A 73 6.25 2.33 5.17
C GLY A 73 6.77 1.64 3.90
N ALA A 74 8.08 1.67 3.68
CA ALA A 74 8.73 0.99 2.57
C ALA A 74 8.53 -0.54 2.62
N LYS A 75 8.57 -1.15 3.81
CA LYS A 75 8.28 -2.59 3.97
C LYS A 75 6.84 -2.93 3.59
N TYR A 76 5.87 -2.10 3.98
CA TYR A 76 4.47 -2.30 3.60
C TYR A 76 4.27 -2.21 2.08
N CYS A 77 4.92 -1.24 1.43
CA CYS A 77 4.88 -1.11 -0.03
C CYS A 77 5.52 -2.31 -0.73
N ALA A 78 6.70 -2.74 -0.28
CA ALA A 78 7.38 -3.92 -0.82
C ALA A 78 6.56 -5.21 -0.67
N ALA A 79 5.89 -5.37 0.48
CA ALA A 79 4.98 -6.50 0.70
C ALA A 79 3.76 -6.43 -0.24
N ALA A 80 3.18 -5.25 -0.45
CA ALA A 80 2.07 -5.07 -1.38
C ALA A 80 2.47 -5.37 -2.84
N GLU A 81 3.67 -4.97 -3.25
CA GLU A 81 4.24 -5.30 -4.56
C GLU A 81 4.44 -6.80 -4.74
N ALA A 82 5.03 -7.48 -3.73
CA ALA A 82 5.20 -8.92 -3.74
C ALA A 82 3.87 -9.67 -3.81
N ASP A 83 2.86 -9.25 -3.04
CA ASP A 83 1.51 -9.81 -3.08
C ASP A 83 0.89 -9.64 -4.48
N ALA A 84 1.06 -8.49 -5.11
CA ALA A 84 0.53 -8.22 -6.45
C ALA A 84 1.22 -9.04 -7.55
N ALA A 85 2.49 -9.38 -7.36
CA ALA A 85 3.25 -10.22 -8.28
C ALA A 85 3.06 -11.73 -8.03
N THR A 86 2.42 -12.11 -6.93
CA THR A 86 2.19 -13.52 -6.58
C THR A 86 1.04 -14.08 -7.43
N PRO A 87 1.28 -15.11 -8.26
CA PRO A 87 0.22 -15.74 -9.04
C PRO A 87 -0.81 -16.41 -8.13
N SER A 88 -2.06 -16.44 -8.57
CA SER A 88 -3.12 -17.21 -7.93
C SER A 88 -3.00 -18.70 -8.27
N LEU A 89 -3.62 -19.56 -7.46
CA LEU A 89 -3.69 -21.00 -7.74
C LEU A 89 -4.33 -21.31 -9.12
N PHE A 90 -5.23 -20.45 -9.58
CA PHE A 90 -5.98 -20.64 -10.82
C PHE A 90 -5.22 -20.16 -12.06
N ASP A 91 -4.18 -19.36 -11.90
CA ASP A 91 -3.40 -18.81 -13.02
C ASP A 91 -2.70 -19.91 -13.83
N PHE A 92 -2.50 -21.09 -13.22
CA PHE A 92 -1.85 -22.25 -13.85
C PHE A 92 -2.84 -23.28 -14.44
N ILE A 93 -4.16 -23.10 -14.26
CA ILE A 93 -5.15 -24.11 -14.70
C ILE A 93 -5.37 -24.06 -16.21
N ASP A 94 -5.33 -22.88 -16.83
CA ASP A 94 -5.56 -22.72 -18.28
C ASP A 94 -4.33 -23.04 -19.15
N GLU A 95 -3.12 -23.11 -18.58
CA GLU A 95 -1.90 -23.46 -19.31
C GLU A 95 -1.84 -24.93 -19.76
N THR A 96 -2.70 -25.80 -19.21
CA THR A 96 -2.72 -27.24 -19.49
C THR A 96 -3.77 -27.68 -20.50
N ALA A 97 -4.54 -26.73 -21.06
CA ALA A 97 -5.67 -27.00 -21.95
C ALA A 97 -5.38 -26.81 -23.46
N ALA A 98 -4.11 -26.68 -23.87
CA ALA A 98 -3.66 -26.62 -25.27
C ALA A 98 -2.90 -27.89 -25.67
#